data_AF-A0A183EE89-F1
#
_entry.id   AF-A0A183EE89-F1
#
_cell.length_a   1.000
_cell.length_b   1.000
_cell.length_c   1.000
_cell.angle_alpha   90.00
_cell.angle_beta   90.00
_cell.angle_gamma   90.00
#
_symmetry.space_group_name_H-M   'P 1'
#
loop_
_entity.id
_entity.type
_entity.pdbx_description
1 polymer ?
#
loop_
_entity_poly.entity_id
_entity_poly.type
_entity_poly.pdbx_seq_one_letter_code
_entity_poly.pdbx_strand_id
1 'polypeptide(L)' 'LMANSWNRDWGEDGYFRILRGADECGIESEIVAGIPRLSSKEKLHDS' A
#
# COMPACT_ATOMS: atom_id res chain seq x y z
N LEU A 1 -6.59 8.58 1.66
CA LEU A 1 -5.41 9.27 1.12
C LEU A 1 -4.65 8.24 0.31
N MET A 2 -4.30 8.55 -0.93
CA MET A 2 -3.66 7.61 -1.86
C MET A 2 -2.27 8.11 -2.23
N ALA A 3 -1.27 7.24 -2.16
CA ALA A 3 0.07 7.52 -2.68
C ALA A 3 0.12 7.17 -4.17
N ASN A 4 0.67 8.05 -4.99
CA ASN A 4 0.87 7.80 -6.42
C ASN A 4 2.35 7.51 -6.72
N SER A 5 2.67 7.10 -7.95
CA SER A 5 4.00 6.72 -8.41
C SER A 5 4.62 7.72 -9.40
N TRP A 6 4.12 8.96 -9.48
CA TRP A 6 4.54 9.99 -10.45
C TRP A 6 5.42 11.10 -9.86
N ASN A 7 6.41 10.71 -9.06
CA ASN A 7 7.28 11.62 -8.30
C ASN A 7 6.54 12.45 -7.23
N ARG A 8 7.31 13.11 -6.36
CA ARG A 8 6.79 13.93 -5.26
C ARG A 8 6.28 15.30 -5.72
N ASP A 9 6.77 15.80 -6.86
CA ASP A 9 6.40 17.12 -7.38
C ASP A 9 4.97 17.14 -7.96
N TRP A 10 4.32 15.98 -8.08
CA TRP A 10 2.95 15.86 -8.52
C TRP A 10 1.97 15.87 -7.33
N GLY A 11 0.86 16.60 -7.44
CA GLY A 11 -0.22 16.58 -6.46
C GLY A 11 0.16 17.15 -5.10
N GLU A 12 -0.28 16.47 -4.03
CA GLU A 12 0.05 16.81 -2.64
C GLU A 12 1.28 15.99 -2.19
N ASP A 13 2.50 16.41 -2.55
CA ASP A 13 3.76 15.69 -2.24
C ASP A 13 3.79 14.22 -2.75
N GLY A 14 3.21 13.97 -3.93
CA GLY A 14 3.07 12.63 -4.52
C GLY A 14 1.76 11.91 -4.16
N TYR A 15 0.85 12.56 -3.43
CA TYR A 15 -0.43 12.00 -3.01
C TYR A 15 -1.63 12.67 -3.69
N PHE A 16 -2.78 12.00 -3.60
CA PHE A 16 -4.08 12.58 -3.93
C PHE A 16 -5.20 12.05 -3.02
N ARG A 17 -6.34 12.74 -3.03
CA ARG A 17 -7.57 12.33 -2.36
C ARG A 17 -8.60 11.94 -3.40
N ILE A 18 -9.33 10.88 -3.11
CA ILE A 18 -10.45 10.37 -3.92
C ILE A 18 -11.65 10.14 -3.01
N LEU A 19 -12.86 10.25 -3.59
CA LEU A 19 -14.11 10.03 -2.86
C LEU A 19 -14.16 8.57 -2.36
N ARG A 20 -14.50 8.39 -1.09
CA ARG A 20 -14.67 7.08 -0.46
C ARG A 20 -16.15 6.76 -0.31
N GLY A 21 -16.49 5.47 -0.35
CA GLY A 21 -17.84 4.94 -0.14
C GLY A 21 -18.74 5.06 -1.38
N ALA A 22 -18.16 5.30 -2.54
CA ALA A 22 -18.88 5.52 -3.79
C ALA A 22 -18.30 4.70 -4.97
N ASP A 23 -17.29 3.86 -4.72
CA ASP A 23 -16.53 3.18 -5.76
C ASP A 23 -16.09 4.13 -6.90
N GLU A 24 -15.63 5.33 -6.53
CA GLU A 24 -15.24 6.38 -7.47
C GLU A 24 -14.17 5.83 -8.43
N CYS A 25 -14.46 5.86 -9.73
CA CYS A 25 -13.61 5.27 -10.77
C CYS A 25 -13.27 3.77 -10.57
N GLY A 26 -14.09 3.01 -9.83
CA GLY A 26 -13.83 1.60 -9.55
C GLY A 26 -12.75 1.33 -8.50
N ILE A 27 -12.33 2.36 -7.74
CA ILE A 27 -11.21 2.26 -6.79
C ILE A 27 -11.46 1.27 -5.64
N GLU A 28 -12.72 0.93 -5.36
CA GLU A 28 -13.14 0.01 -4.30
C GLU A 28 -13.43 -1.40 -4.84
N SER A 29 -13.32 -1.62 -6.16
CA SER A 29 -13.65 -2.89 -6.81
C SER A 29 -12.47 -3.87 -6.96
N GLU A 30 -11.22 -3.40 -7.04
CA GLU A 30 -10.05 -4.23 -7.38
C GLU A 30 -8.91 -4.17 -6.33
N ILE A 31 -9.24 -4.32 -5.04
CA ILE A 31 -8.22 -4.32 -3.97
C ILE A 31 -7.51 -5.67 -3.88
N VAL A 32 -6.17 -5.63 -3.84
CA VAL A 32 -5.31 -6.81 -3.62
C VAL A 32 -4.39 -6.58 -2.42
N ALA A 33 -4.20 -7.62 -1.60
CA ALA A 33 -3.31 -7.60 -0.44
C ALA A 33 -2.58 -8.95 -0.26
N GLY A 34 -1.50 -8.95 0.53
CA GLY A 34 -0.74 -10.14 0.86
C GLY A 34 0.03 -10.01 2.17
N ILE A 35 0.39 -11.14 2.78
CA ILE A 35 1.18 -11.19 4.02
C ILE A 35 2.62 -11.56 3.65
N PRO A 36 3.62 -10.71 3.90
CA PRO A 36 5.00 -11.02 3.59
C PRO A 36 5.53 -12.13 4.51
N ARG A 37 6.27 -13.09 3.95
CA ARG A 37 7.06 -14.01 4.77
C ARG A 37 8.25 -13.25 5.34
N LEU A 38 8.23 -13.00 6.63
CA LEU A 38 9.40 -12.47 7.35
C LEU A 38 10.45 -13.58 7.46
N SER A 39 11.72 -13.25 7.29
CA SER A 39 12.80 -14.22 7.49
C SER A 39 12.89 -14.59 8.97
N SER A 40 12.91 -15.88 9.26
CA SER A 40 13.13 -16.40 10.62
C SER A 40 14.58 -16.10 11.01
N LYS A 41 14.80 -15.25 12.02
CA LYS A 41 16.06 -15.23 12.79
C LYS A 41 15.89 -15.99 14.11
N GLU A 42 15.24 -17.14 14.09
CA GLU A 42 15.02 -17.96 15.29
C GLU A 42 15.45 -19.41 15.02
N LYS A 43 16.71 -19.69 15.39
CA LYS A 43 17.28 -20.97 15.89
C LYS A 43 18.80 -20.99 15.63
N LEU A 44 19.53 -20.16 16.36
CA LEU A 44 20.99 -20.27 16.56
C LEU A 44 21.24 -20.05 18.06
N HIS A 45 20.70 -20.94 18.91
CA HIS A 45 21.02 -21.12 20.34
C HIS A 45 20.22 -22.32 20.85
N ASP A 46 20.50 -23.52 20.32
CA ASP A 46 20.20 -24.76 21.03
C ASP A 46 21.05 -25.90 20.43
N SER A 47 22.33 -25.93 20.82
CA SER A 47 23.25 -27.07 20.77
C SER A 47 24.47 -26.73 21.62
#